data_AF-A0A7H8PK36-F1
#
_entry.id   AF-A0A7H8PK36-F1
#
_cell.length_a   1.000
_cell.length_b   1.000
_cell.length_c   1.000
_cell.angle_alpha   90.00
_cell.angle_beta   90.00
_cell.angle_gamma   90.00
#
_symmetry.space_group_name_H-M   'P 1'
#
loop_
_entity.id
_entity.type
_entity.pdbx_description
1 polymer ?
#
loop_
_entity_poly.entity_id
_entity_poly.type
_entity_poly.pdbx_seq_one_letter_code
_entity_poly.pdbx_strand_id
1 'polypeptide(L)'
;MELSFDFLPFIDLVIENPMYMVLWAAFGVPVVMLLAMVLFKWVSRFSFAKKFYMIIYGSLFLVWIIGFAMMILLFFLEVSAEKLYVIWWGLFFMIVIFSLVNVNALIRFFDEIVKDAR
;
A
#
# COMPACT_ATOMS: atom_id res chain seq x y z
N MET A 1 18.29 22.77 -17.43
CA MET A 1 17.84 21.41 -17.76
C MET A 1 16.35 21.39 -17.52
N GLU A 2 15.56 21.27 -18.59
CA GLU A 2 14.14 20.96 -18.46
C GLU A 2 14.04 19.51 -18.03
N LEU A 3 13.47 19.25 -16.85
CA LEU A 3 13.13 17.90 -16.42
C LEU A 3 11.94 17.45 -17.28
N SER A 4 12.21 16.78 -18.40
CA SER A 4 11.20 16.04 -19.12
C SER A 4 10.79 14.84 -18.26
N PHE A 5 9.66 14.98 -17.55
CA PHE A 5 9.03 13.87 -16.82
C PHE A 5 8.35 12.92 -17.82
N ASP A 6 9.14 12.24 -18.63
CA ASP A 6 8.64 11.14 -19.44
C ASP A 6 8.41 9.95 -18.52
N PHE A 7 7.15 9.70 -18.17
CA PHE A 7 6.72 8.61 -17.29
C PHE A 7 6.81 7.23 -17.96
N LEU A 8 6.77 7.20 -19.30
CA LEU A 8 6.78 5.97 -20.10
C LEU A 8 8.09 5.17 -19.98
N PRO A 9 9.30 5.79 -20.14
CA PRO A 9 10.57 5.09 -19.94
C PRO A 9 10.73 4.45 -18.55
N PHE A 10 10.13 5.03 -17.51
CA PHE A 10 10.22 4.48 -16.16
C PHE A 10 9.40 3.19 -16.01
N ILE A 11 8.23 3.12 -16.63
CA ILE A 11 7.41 1.90 -16.63
C ILE A 11 8.14 0.79 -17.39
N ASP A 12 8.73 1.11 -18.55
CA ASP A 12 9.51 0.15 -19.34
C ASP A 12 10.71 -0.39 -18.55
N LEU A 13 11.43 0.47 -17.83
CA LEU A 13 12.55 0.07 -16.96
C LEU A 13 12.12 -0.91 -15.86
N VAL A 14 10.93 -0.70 -15.28
CA VAL A 14 10.37 -1.58 -14.24
C VAL A 14 9.89 -2.91 -14.83
N ILE A 15 9.37 -2.90 -16.06
CA ILE A 15 8.94 -4.10 -16.78
C ILE A 15 10.14 -4.96 -17.19
N GLU A 16 11.26 -4.34 -17.58
CA GLU A 16 12.47 -5.07 -17.97
C GLU A 16 13.16 -5.77 -16.78
N ASN A 17 12.96 -5.27 -15.55
CA ASN A 17 13.65 -5.76 -14.35
C ASN A 17 12.68 -6.03 -13.19
N PRO A 18 12.23 -7.29 -12.99
CA PRO A 18 11.27 -7.64 -11.94
C PRO A 18 11.79 -7.35 -10.52
N MET A 19 13.11 -7.24 -10.34
CA MET A 19 13.72 -6.84 -9.08
C MET A 19 13.28 -5.44 -8.61
N TYR A 20 13.02 -4.51 -9.54
CA TYR A 20 12.54 -3.18 -9.16
C TYR A 20 11.15 -3.21 -8.53
N MET A 21 10.28 -4.15 -8.93
CA MET A 21 8.98 -4.34 -8.29
C MET A 21 9.13 -4.84 -6.84
N VAL A 22 10.07 -5.76 -6.60
CA VAL A 22 10.36 -6.26 -5.25
C VAL A 22 10.93 -5.15 -4.37
N LEU A 23 11.86 -4.34 -4.89
CA LEU A 23 12.45 -3.21 -4.17
C LEU A 23 11.42 -2.11 -3.89
N TRP A 24 10.51 -1.86 -4.83
CA TRP A 24 9.39 -0.95 -4.63
C TRP A 24 8.46 -1.44 -3.52
N ALA A 25 8.09 -2.72 -3.52
CA ALA A 25 7.29 -3.33 -2.46
C ALA A 25 8.00 -3.30 -1.10
N ALA A 26 9.32 -3.51 -1.07
CA ALA A 26 10.13 -3.53 0.15
C ALA A 26 10.30 -2.13 0.76
N PHE A 27 10.65 -1.13 -0.05
CA PHE A 27 11.11 0.18 0.42
C PHE A 27 10.26 1.34 -0.06
N GLY A 28 9.79 1.30 -1.31
CA GLY A 28 8.97 2.35 -1.89
C GLY A 28 7.64 2.53 -1.15
N VAL A 29 6.95 1.43 -0.89
CA VAL A 29 5.65 1.44 -0.20
C VAL A 29 5.76 1.99 1.24
N PRO A 30 6.71 1.55 2.08
CA PRO A 30 6.95 2.18 3.39
C PRO A 30 7.26 3.67 3.31
N VAL A 31 8.08 4.10 2.34
CA VAL A 31 8.40 5.52 2.15
C VAL A 31 7.14 6.32 1.81
N VAL A 32 6.31 5.83 0.88
CA VAL A 32 5.04 6.47 0.53
C VAL A 32 4.09 6.51 1.74
N MET A 33 4.01 5.43 2.52
CA MET A 33 3.24 5.42 3.75
C MET A 33 3.74 6.51 4.71
N LEU A 34 5.04 6.57 5.00
CA LEU A 34 5.63 7.58 5.88
C LEU A 34 5.34 9.01 5.41
N LEU A 35 5.46 9.27 4.10
CA LEU A 35 5.09 10.57 3.51
C LEU A 35 3.62 10.88 3.71
N ALA A 36 2.74 9.90 3.49
CA ALA A 36 1.33 10.05 3.74
C ALA A 36 1.06 10.39 5.21
N MET A 37 1.71 9.72 6.17
CA MET A 37 1.60 10.04 7.60
C MET A 37 1.97 11.49 7.93
N VAL A 38 3.04 12.02 7.31
CA VAL A 38 3.44 13.42 7.47
C VAL A 38 2.35 14.35 6.94
N LEU A 39 1.79 14.09 5.75
CA LEU A 39 0.68 14.86 5.20
C LEU A 39 -0.57 14.77 6.08
N PHE A 40 -0.85 13.62 6.69
CA PHE A 40 -2.01 13.44 7.57
C PHE A 40 -1.87 14.16 8.91
N LYS A 41 -0.64 14.35 9.43
CA LYS A 41 -0.44 15.17 10.63
C LYS A 41 -1.01 16.59 10.44
N TRP A 42 -0.96 17.12 9.22
CA TRP A 42 -1.56 18.42 8.87
C TRP A 42 -3.09 18.39 8.83
N VAL A 43 -3.71 17.26 8.47
CA VAL A 43 -5.17 17.09 8.33
C VAL A 43 -5.86 16.65 9.63
N SER A 44 -5.10 16.18 10.62
CA SER A 44 -5.59 15.55 11.86
C SER A 44 -6.42 16.43 12.83
N ARG A 45 -6.77 17.68 12.45
CA ARG A 45 -7.65 18.56 13.24
C ARG A 45 -9.10 18.06 13.35
N PHE A 46 -9.50 17.05 12.57
CA PHE A 46 -10.87 16.50 12.57
C PHE A 46 -10.91 15.10 13.22
N SER A 47 -11.73 14.91 14.26
CA SER A 47 -11.80 13.64 15.03
C SER A 47 -12.28 12.45 14.19
N PHE A 48 -13.19 12.68 13.23
CA PHE A 48 -13.67 11.67 12.29
C PHE A 48 -12.54 11.15 11.38
N ALA A 49 -11.61 12.03 11.00
CA ALA A 49 -10.47 11.66 10.15
C ALA A 49 -9.55 10.65 10.84
N LYS A 50 -9.50 10.60 12.18
CA LYS A 50 -8.61 9.71 12.92
C LYS A 50 -8.99 8.23 12.78
N LYS A 51 -10.27 7.88 12.89
CA LYS A 51 -10.75 6.49 12.76
C LYS A 51 -10.67 5.99 11.32
N PHE A 52 -11.09 6.83 10.38
CA PHE A 52 -10.98 6.53 8.95
C PHE A 52 -9.52 6.33 8.51
N TYR A 53 -8.62 7.18 8.99
CA TYR A 53 -7.19 7.05 8.77
C TYR A 53 -6.63 5.74 9.32
N MET A 54 -6.95 5.37 10.57
CA MET A 54 -6.45 4.14 11.17
C MET A 54 -6.83 2.91 10.33
N ILE A 55 -8.03 2.91 9.74
CA ILE A 55 -8.48 1.83 8.85
C ILE A 55 -7.69 1.83 7.54
N ILE A 56 -7.61 2.96 6.84
CA ILE A 56 -6.85 3.04 5.58
C ILE A 56 -5.40 2.66 5.81
N TYR A 57 -4.77 3.19 6.84
CA TYR A 57 -3.37 2.97 7.13
C TYR A 57 -3.09 1.53 7.59
N GLY A 58 -3.97 0.96 8.40
CA GLY A 58 -3.91 -0.47 8.77
C GLY A 58 -4.10 -1.38 7.56
N SER A 59 -4.99 -1.03 6.64
CA SER A 59 -5.20 -1.77 5.40
C SER A 59 -3.98 -1.71 4.48
N LEU A 60 -3.40 -0.52 4.31
CA LEU A 60 -2.16 -0.32 3.55
C LEU A 60 -0.98 -1.08 4.17
N PHE A 61 -0.91 -1.15 5.50
CA PHE A 61 0.10 -1.94 6.20
C PHE A 61 -0.05 -3.44 5.95
N LEU A 62 -1.28 -3.96 5.95
CA LEU A 62 -1.56 -5.35 5.58
C LEU A 62 -1.23 -5.63 4.11
N VAL A 63 -1.63 -4.74 3.19
CA VAL A 63 -1.24 -4.79 1.77
C VAL A 63 0.27 -4.86 1.64
N TRP A 64 0.99 -4.03 2.38
CA TRP A 64 2.43 -3.96 2.31
C TRP A 64 3.08 -5.28 2.74
N ILE A 65 2.72 -5.82 3.91
CA ILE A 65 3.33 -7.08 4.39
C ILE A 65 3.01 -8.24 3.45
N ILE A 66 1.72 -8.43 3.13
CA ILE A 66 1.27 -9.55 2.31
C ILE A 66 1.78 -9.40 0.88
N GLY A 67 1.68 -8.20 0.32
CA GLY A 67 2.15 -7.87 -1.01
C GLY A 67 3.66 -8.06 -1.12
N PHE A 68 4.45 -7.60 -0.15
CA PHE A 68 5.90 -7.79 -0.16
C PHE A 68 6.30 -9.26 -0.12
N ALA A 69 5.71 -10.04 0.79
CA ALA A 69 5.94 -11.48 0.86
C ALA A 69 5.59 -12.17 -0.46
N MET A 70 4.44 -11.80 -1.06
CA MET A 70 4.01 -12.33 -2.35
C MET A 70 4.96 -11.94 -3.49
N MET A 71 5.43 -10.69 -3.53
CA MET A 71 6.37 -10.22 -4.57
C MET A 71 7.71 -10.96 -4.49
N ILE A 72 8.23 -11.24 -3.30
CA ILE A 72 9.43 -12.07 -3.13
C ILE A 72 9.18 -13.49 -3.65
N LEU A 73 8.08 -14.12 -3.25
CA LEU A 73 7.76 -15.49 -3.66
C LEU A 73 7.61 -15.59 -5.18
N LEU A 74 6.83 -14.69 -5.79
CA LEU A 74 6.61 -14.69 -7.24
C LEU A 74 7.88 -14.35 -8.02
N PHE A 75 8.75 -13.49 -7.48
CA PHE A 75 10.07 -13.24 -8.06
C PHE A 75 10.93 -14.50 -8.10
N PHE A 76 10.97 -15.28 -7.01
CA PHE A 76 11.69 -16.57 -6.99
C PHE A 76 11.06 -17.64 -7.89
N LEU A 77 9.77 -17.49 -8.24
CA LEU A 77 9.09 -18.32 -9.24
C LEU A 77 9.29 -17.81 -10.68
N GLU A 78 10.22 -16.87 -10.89
CA GLU A 78 10.57 -16.30 -12.20
C GLU A 78 9.37 -15.69 -12.94
N VAL A 79 8.40 -15.16 -12.18
CA VAL A 79 7.25 -14.48 -12.76
C VAL A 79 7.70 -13.16 -13.39
N SER A 80 7.32 -12.95 -14.65
CA SER A 80 7.61 -11.72 -15.41
C SER A 80 7.12 -10.46 -14.68
N ALA A 81 7.89 -9.37 -14.77
CA ALA A 81 7.61 -8.11 -14.06
C ALA A 81 6.21 -7.54 -14.37
N GLU A 82 5.73 -7.64 -15.61
CA GLU A 82 4.38 -7.21 -16.00
C GLU A 82 3.28 -7.89 -15.15
N LYS A 83 3.42 -9.20 -14.95
CA LYS A 83 2.49 -9.98 -14.12
C LYS A 83 2.61 -9.57 -12.66
N LEU A 84 3.83 -9.36 -12.15
CA LEU A 84 4.04 -8.85 -10.79
C LEU A 84 3.36 -7.50 -10.59
N TYR A 85 3.46 -6.60 -11.57
CA TYR A 85 2.81 -5.29 -11.55
C TYR A 85 1.28 -5.39 -11.49
N VAL A 86 0.69 -6.22 -12.35
CA VAL A 86 -0.77 -6.44 -12.35
C VAL A 86 -1.24 -7.06 -11.03
N ILE A 87 -0.51 -8.06 -10.51
CA ILE A 87 -0.83 -8.69 -9.22
C ILE A 87 -0.75 -7.67 -8.08
N TRP A 88 0.30 -6.84 -8.07
CA TRP A 88 0.49 -5.80 -7.06
C TRP A 88 -0.71 -4.84 -7.01
N TRP A 89 -1.11 -4.29 -8.16
CA TRP A 89 -2.26 -3.39 -8.24
C TRP A 89 -3.58 -4.10 -7.92
N GLY A 90 -3.75 -5.35 -8.36
CA GLY A 90 -4.92 -6.16 -8.03
C GLY A 90 -5.07 -6.34 -6.51
N LEU A 91 -3.99 -6.69 -5.82
CA LEU A 91 -3.97 -6.86 -4.37
C LEU A 91 -4.23 -5.54 -3.64
N PHE A 92 -3.61 -4.45 -4.11
CA PHE A 92 -3.84 -3.12 -3.57
C PHE A 92 -5.32 -2.71 -3.67
N PHE A 93 -5.91 -2.77 -4.87
CA PHE A 93 -7.31 -2.38 -5.06
C PHE A 93 -8.27 -3.28 -4.30
N MET A 94 -8.03 -4.59 -4.28
CA MET A 94 -8.88 -5.53 -3.56
C MET A 94 -8.97 -5.17 -2.07
N ILE A 95 -7.84 -4.92 -1.42
CA ILE A 95 -7.82 -4.60 0.00
C ILE A 95 -8.38 -3.20 0.26
N VAL A 96 -8.04 -2.21 -0.58
CA VAL A 96 -8.60 -0.85 -0.44
C VAL A 96 -10.12 -0.86 -0.57
N ILE A 97 -10.66 -1.54 -1.59
CA ILE A 97 -12.12 -1.66 -1.80
C ILE A 97 -12.75 -2.42 -0.62
N PHE A 98 -12.16 -3.53 -0.19
CA PHE A 98 -12.64 -4.29 0.96
C PHE A 98 -12.75 -3.40 2.21
N SER A 99 -11.72 -2.62 2.50
CA SER A 99 -11.68 -1.75 3.68
C SER A 99 -12.64 -0.57 3.58
N LEU A 100 -12.87 -0.03 2.39
CA LEU A 100 -13.87 1.02 2.17
C LEU A 100 -15.29 0.50 2.34
N VAL A 101 -15.61 -0.66 1.74
CA VAL A 101 -16.94 -1.28 1.84
C VAL A 101 -17.24 -1.71 3.27
N ASN A 102 -16.24 -2.24 3.99
CA ASN A 102 -16.39 -2.75 5.35
C ASN A 102 -15.95 -1.77 6.43
N VAL A 103 -15.83 -0.47 6.10
CA VAL A 103 -15.27 0.54 7.03
C VAL A 103 -15.99 0.55 8.36
N ASN A 104 -17.32 0.46 8.37
CA ASN A 104 -18.12 0.48 9.60
C ASN A 104 -17.89 -0.76 10.49
N ALA A 105 -17.73 -1.93 9.88
CA ALA A 105 -17.44 -3.17 10.59
C ALA A 105 -16.02 -3.15 11.18
N LEU A 106 -15.05 -2.65 10.40
CA LEU A 106 -13.67 -2.46 10.85
C LEU A 106 -13.60 -1.46 12.02
N ILE A 107 -14.32 -0.34 11.97
CA ILE A 107 -14.36 0.61 13.10
C ILE A 107 -14.82 -0.09 14.39
N ARG A 108 -15.90 -0.89 14.31
CA ARG A 108 -16.43 -1.60 15.49
C ARG A 108 -15.43 -2.61 16.03
N PHE A 109 -14.83 -3.40 15.16
CA PHE A 109 -13.81 -4.38 15.52
C PHE A 109 -12.61 -3.73 16.22
N PHE A 110 -12.11 -2.60 15.70
CA PHE A 110 -11.03 -1.85 16.33
C PHE A 110 -11.44 -1.24 17.68
N ASP A 111 -12.67 -0.71 17.80
CA ASP A 111 -13.17 -0.17 19.06
C ASP A 111 -13.30 -1.28 20.14
N GLU A 112 -13.59 -2.53 19.77
CA GLU A 112 -13.61 -3.70 20.66
C GLU A 112 -12.21 -4.10 21.13
N ILE A 113 -11.25 -4.23 20.21
CA ILE A 113 -9.84 -4.55 20.56
C ILE A 113 -9.26 -3.51 21.52
N VAL A 114 -9.53 -2.22 21.28
CA VAL A 114 -9.00 -1.14 22.13
C VAL A 114 -9.63 -1.16 23.52
N LYS A 115 -10.87 -1.64 23.67
CA LYS A 115 -11.50 -1.83 24.98
C LYS A 115 -10.87 -2.98 25.75
N ASP A 116 -10.56 -4.10 25.09
CA ASP A 116 -9.97 -5.27 25.74
C ASP A 116 -8.49 -5.07 26.14
N ALA A 117 -7.81 -4.10 25.53
CA ALA A 117 -6.43 -3.75 25.84
C ALA A 117 -6.26 -2.73 26.99
N ARG A 118 -7.35 -2.25 27.60
CA ARG A 118 -7.36 -1.34 28.75
C ARG A 118 -7.79 -2.05 30.02
#